data_AF-A0A8C0JAP0-F1
#
_entry.id   AF-A0A8C0JAP0-F1
#
_cell.length_a   1.000
_cell.length_b   1.000
_cell.length_c   1.000
_cell.angle_alpha   90.00
_cell.angle_beta   90.00
_cell.angle_gamma   90.00
#
_symmetry.space_group_name_H-M   'P 1'
#
loop_
_entity.id
_entity.type
_entity.pdbx_description
1 polymer ?
#
loop_
_entity_poly.entity_id
_entity_poly.type
_entity_poly.pdbx_seq_one_letter_code
_entity_poly.pdbx_strand_id
1 'polypeptide(L)'
;MAWTKYQLFLAGLMLLTGSINTLSAKWADNFTAGGCGGSAEHSFQHPFLQAVGMFLGEFSCLAAFYILLCRDRQRAEPSLGPAQPFNPLLFLPPALCDMTGTSIMYVALNMTSASSFQMLRGAVIIFTGLLSVAFLGRKLVPSQWLGILVTMAGLVVVGLADMLGTHDETHKLSEVITGDLLIIMAQVIVAIQMVLEEKFIYKHDVHPLRAVGTEGFFGFVILSLLLIPMYYIPAGSFSSGPRQVLEDTLDAFCQICRQPLIALALAGNISSIAFFNFAGISVTKEISATTRMVLDSLRTVVIWAVSLAVGWETFHGLEILGFLILLTGAALYNGLHQPLLARLPWRQPAAAALGSEAERENLLGGGRAPINADS
;
A
#
# COMPACT_ATOMS: atom_id res chain seq x y z
N MET A 1 -12.00 17.13 14.28
CA MET A 1 -13.35 16.70 13.87
C MET A 1 -13.48 15.21 14.15
N ALA A 2 -14.64 14.76 14.63
CA ALA A 2 -14.91 13.33 14.73
C ALA A 2 -15.18 12.77 13.33
N TRP A 3 -14.55 11.65 12.97
CA TRP A 3 -14.81 10.97 11.70
C TRP A 3 -16.27 10.55 11.60
N THR A 4 -16.83 10.59 10.39
CA THR A 4 -18.18 10.07 10.15
C THR A 4 -18.22 8.56 10.35
N LYS A 5 -19.41 7.99 10.60
CA LYS A 5 -19.58 6.53 10.69
C LYS A 5 -19.10 5.82 9.42
N TYR A 6 -19.30 6.46 8.26
CA TYR A 6 -18.84 5.97 6.96
C TYR A 6 -17.31 5.96 6.85
N GLN A 7 -16.65 7.05 7.23
CA GLN A 7 -15.19 7.16 7.26
C GLN A 7 -14.55 6.12 8.21
N LEU A 8 -15.13 5.92 9.40
CA LEU A 8 -14.69 4.88 10.34
C LEU A 8 -14.87 3.48 9.77
N PHE A 9 -15.99 3.22 9.09
CA PHE A 9 -16.22 1.94 8.42
C PHE A 9 -15.18 1.67 7.33
N LEU A 10 -14.89 2.66 6.47
CA LEU A 10 -13.87 2.53 5.43
C LEU A 10 -12.48 2.27 6.02
N ALA A 11 -12.11 2.98 7.10
CA ALA A 11 -10.85 2.78 7.78
C ALA A 11 -10.73 1.38 8.39
N GLY A 12 -11.80 0.90 9.06
CA GLY A 12 -11.84 -0.46 9.60
C GLY A 12 -11.79 -1.53 8.51
N LEU A 13 -12.50 -1.32 7.39
CA LEU A 13 -12.49 -2.21 6.24
C LEU A 13 -11.08 -2.31 5.63
N MET A 14 -10.42 -1.16 5.41
CA MET A 14 -9.04 -1.10 4.91
C MET A 14 -8.07 -1.84 5.83
N LEU A 15 -8.15 -1.61 7.15
CA LEU A 15 -7.28 -2.27 8.13
C LEU A 15 -7.49 -3.79 8.13
N LEU A 16 -8.72 -4.25 8.25
CA LEU A 16 -9.04 -5.67 8.34
C LEU A 16 -8.64 -6.42 7.06
N THR A 17 -9.08 -5.92 5.91
CA THR A 17 -8.83 -6.58 4.62
C THR A 17 -7.37 -6.49 4.23
N GLY A 18 -6.70 -5.37 4.53
CA GLY A 18 -5.26 -5.25 4.36
C GLY A 18 -4.47 -6.24 5.22
N SER A 19 -4.86 -6.46 6.48
CA SER A 19 -4.21 -7.45 7.34
C SER A 19 -4.42 -8.87 6.83
N ILE A 20 -5.66 -9.22 6.43
CA ILE A 20 -5.96 -10.52 5.80
C ILE A 20 -5.11 -10.73 4.56
N ASN A 21 -4.92 -9.69 3.74
CA ASN A 21 -4.12 -9.74 2.53
C ASN A 21 -2.69 -10.20 2.79
N THR A 22 -1.99 -9.49 3.66
CA THR A 22 -0.58 -9.81 3.97
C THR A 22 -0.45 -11.15 4.69
N LEU A 23 -1.37 -11.47 5.59
CA LEU A 23 -1.36 -12.76 6.28
C LEU A 23 -1.64 -13.93 5.33
N SER A 24 -2.52 -13.75 4.34
CA SER A 24 -2.83 -14.76 3.33
C SER A 24 -1.65 -14.97 2.37
N ALA A 25 -0.96 -13.89 1.98
CA ALA A 25 0.27 -13.98 1.20
C ALA A 25 1.37 -14.74 1.97
N LYS A 26 1.65 -14.36 3.23
CA LYS A 26 2.60 -15.06 4.10
C LYS A 26 2.21 -16.53 4.33
N TRP A 27 0.91 -16.81 4.42
CA TRP A 27 0.43 -18.18 4.55
C TRP A 27 0.67 -19.01 3.28
N ALA A 28 0.54 -18.40 2.10
CA ALA A 28 0.90 -19.05 0.83
C ALA A 28 2.40 -19.38 0.78
N ASP A 29 3.27 -18.42 1.15
CA ASP A 29 4.73 -18.58 1.13
C ASP A 29 5.24 -19.71 2.05
N ASN A 30 4.55 -19.92 3.18
CA ASN A 30 4.91 -20.96 4.15
C ASN A 30 4.60 -22.40 3.68
N PHE A 31 3.85 -22.56 2.59
CA PHE A 31 3.58 -23.89 2.05
C PHE A 31 4.76 -24.41 1.23
N THR A 32 4.93 -25.74 1.25
CA THR A 32 5.96 -26.45 0.50
C THR A 32 5.30 -27.53 -0.35
N ALA A 33 5.56 -27.52 -1.65
CA ALA A 33 5.05 -28.53 -2.57
C ALA A 33 6.12 -28.90 -3.60
N GLY A 34 6.01 -30.10 -4.16
CA GLY A 34 6.80 -30.47 -5.34
C GLY A 34 6.40 -29.61 -6.54
N GLY A 35 7.37 -29.27 -7.39
CA GLY A 35 7.19 -28.46 -8.58
C GLY A 35 7.06 -29.28 -9.89
N CYS A 36 7.03 -28.63 -11.04
CA CYS A 36 6.84 -29.34 -12.32
C CYS A 36 8.01 -30.31 -12.62
N GLY A 37 7.72 -31.42 -13.31
CA GLY A 37 8.76 -32.36 -13.75
C GLY A 37 9.36 -33.24 -12.65
N GLY A 38 8.74 -33.31 -11.45
CA GLY A 38 9.26 -34.11 -10.34
C GLY A 38 10.40 -33.44 -9.58
N SER A 39 10.49 -32.11 -9.64
CA SER A 39 11.40 -31.34 -8.80
C SER A 39 11.14 -31.60 -7.31
N ALA A 40 12.19 -31.47 -6.51
CA ALA A 40 12.12 -31.63 -5.06
C ALA A 40 11.11 -30.66 -4.44
N GLU A 41 10.56 -31.04 -3.29
CA GLU A 41 9.71 -30.15 -2.50
C GLU A 41 10.48 -28.89 -2.11
N HIS A 42 9.90 -27.74 -2.42
CA HIS A 42 10.43 -26.45 -2.04
C HIS A 42 9.29 -25.49 -1.68
N SER A 43 9.64 -24.38 -1.02
CA SER A 43 8.67 -23.38 -0.57
C SER A 43 8.06 -22.64 -1.76
N PHE A 44 6.77 -22.29 -1.64
CA PHE A 44 6.03 -21.54 -2.63
C PHE A 44 6.51 -20.07 -2.68
N GLN A 45 7.60 -19.82 -3.41
CA GLN A 45 8.22 -18.49 -3.50
C GLN A 45 8.03 -17.92 -4.91
N HIS A 46 6.86 -17.35 -5.14
CA HIS A 46 6.42 -16.85 -6.44
C HIS A 46 5.88 -15.42 -6.34
N PRO A 47 6.71 -14.44 -5.93
CA PRO A 47 6.25 -13.09 -5.58
C PRO A 47 5.63 -12.35 -6.77
N PHE A 48 6.15 -12.53 -7.99
CA PHE A 48 5.60 -11.84 -9.16
C PHE A 48 4.30 -12.48 -9.63
N LEU A 49 4.14 -13.80 -9.48
CA LEU A 49 2.85 -14.45 -9.72
C LEU A 49 1.80 -14.00 -8.69
N GLN A 50 2.19 -13.90 -7.41
CA GLN A 50 1.30 -13.39 -6.37
C GLN A 50 0.88 -11.94 -6.65
N ALA A 51 1.80 -11.11 -7.14
CA ALA A 51 1.49 -9.75 -7.56
C ALA A 51 0.53 -9.70 -8.77
N VAL A 52 0.64 -10.62 -9.74
CA VAL A 52 -0.38 -10.76 -10.80
C VAL A 52 -1.73 -11.13 -10.22
N GLY A 53 -1.77 -12.02 -9.23
CA GLY A 53 -2.99 -12.32 -8.46
C GLY A 53 -3.57 -11.08 -7.77
N MET A 54 -2.72 -10.25 -7.16
CA MET A 54 -3.15 -9.01 -6.52
C MET A 54 -3.81 -8.04 -7.52
N PHE A 55 -3.18 -7.81 -8.67
CA PHE A 55 -3.75 -6.99 -9.75
C PHE A 55 -5.03 -7.60 -10.35
N LEU A 56 -5.14 -8.92 -10.40
CA LEU A 56 -6.38 -9.59 -10.81
C LEU A 56 -7.52 -9.29 -9.82
N GLY A 57 -7.22 -9.26 -8.52
CA GLY A 57 -8.17 -8.85 -7.48
C GLY A 57 -8.64 -7.41 -7.67
N GLU A 58 -7.71 -6.48 -7.93
CA GLU A 58 -8.04 -5.09 -8.25
C GLU A 58 -8.87 -4.95 -9.53
N PHE A 59 -8.48 -5.67 -10.60
CA PHE A 59 -9.21 -5.69 -11.86
C PHE A 59 -10.66 -6.16 -11.68
N SER A 60 -10.92 -7.08 -10.75
CA SER A 60 -12.27 -7.54 -10.43
C SER A 60 -13.19 -6.41 -9.92
N CYS A 61 -12.64 -5.33 -9.34
CA CYS A 61 -13.40 -4.13 -8.95
C CYS A 61 -14.05 -3.46 -10.16
N LEU A 62 -13.44 -3.54 -11.35
CA LEU A 62 -14.03 -3.01 -12.58
C LEU A 62 -15.28 -3.81 -12.98
N ALA A 63 -15.22 -5.14 -12.86
CA ALA A 63 -16.37 -6.00 -13.09
C ALA A 63 -17.50 -5.69 -12.09
N ALA A 64 -17.16 -5.56 -10.80
CA ALA A 64 -18.12 -5.16 -9.76
C ALA A 64 -18.76 -3.79 -10.06
N PHE A 65 -17.97 -2.81 -10.51
CA PHE A 65 -18.46 -1.49 -10.91
C PHE A 65 -19.49 -1.56 -12.05
N TYR A 66 -19.21 -2.31 -13.11
CA TYR A 66 -20.15 -2.46 -14.22
C TYR A 66 -21.41 -3.24 -13.82
N ILE A 67 -21.29 -4.25 -12.95
CA ILE A 67 -22.46 -4.96 -12.40
C ILE A 67 -23.35 -4.00 -11.61
N LEU A 68 -22.76 -3.14 -10.77
CA LEU A 68 -23.49 -2.12 -10.02
C LEU A 68 -24.16 -1.09 -10.95
N LEU A 69 -23.45 -0.63 -12.00
CA LEU A 69 -24.03 0.27 -13.00
C LEU A 69 -25.20 -0.37 -13.75
N CYS A 70 -25.08 -1.63 -14.17
CA CYS A 70 -26.16 -2.35 -14.83
C CYS A 70 -27.37 -2.51 -13.92
N ARG A 71 -27.15 -2.80 -12.63
CA ARG A 71 -28.22 -2.88 -11.62
C ARG A 71 -28.86 -1.53 -11.33
N ASP A 72 -28.07 -0.46 -11.28
CA ASP A 72 -28.58 0.89 -11.01
C ASP A 72 -29.36 1.46 -12.20
N ARG A 73 -28.96 1.13 -13.44
CA ARG A 73 -29.74 1.40 -14.65
C ARG A 73 -31.10 0.72 -14.68
N GLN A 74 -31.28 -0.36 -13.93
CA GLN A 74 -32.56 -1.06 -13.78
C GLN A 74 -33.44 -0.45 -12.67
N ARG A 75 -32.92 0.48 -11.86
CA ARG A 75 -33.70 1.17 -10.82
C ARG A 75 -34.48 2.33 -11.40
N ALA A 76 -35.65 2.61 -10.81
CA ALA A 76 -36.50 3.73 -11.19
C ALA A 76 -35.84 5.09 -10.88
N GLU A 77 -35.02 5.15 -9.82
CA GLU A 77 -34.19 6.30 -9.47
C GLU A 77 -32.72 5.86 -9.40
N PRO A 78 -31.92 6.11 -10.46
CA PRO A 78 -30.50 5.77 -10.47
C PRO A 78 -29.74 6.63 -9.45
N SER A 79 -28.99 5.98 -8.57
CA SER A 79 -28.21 6.63 -7.52
C SER A 79 -26.77 6.93 -7.94
N LEU A 80 -26.25 6.22 -8.94
CA LEU A 80 -24.94 6.49 -9.53
C LEU A 80 -25.10 7.55 -10.61
N GLY A 81 -24.49 8.72 -10.39
CA GLY A 81 -24.44 9.79 -11.39
C GLY A 81 -23.87 9.28 -12.73
N PRO A 82 -24.22 9.93 -13.86
CA PRO A 82 -23.73 9.52 -15.17
C PRO A 82 -22.20 9.48 -15.16
N ALA A 83 -21.63 8.34 -15.57
CA ALA A 83 -20.19 8.15 -15.60
C ALA A 83 -19.57 9.22 -16.51
N GLN A 84 -18.90 10.20 -15.90
CA GLN A 84 -18.15 11.20 -16.64
C GLN A 84 -17.18 10.49 -17.60
N PRO A 85 -17.02 11.01 -18.84
CA PRO A 85 -16.05 10.46 -19.77
C PRO A 85 -14.66 10.59 -19.15
N PHE A 86 -14.09 9.45 -18.82
CA PHE A 86 -12.81 9.34 -18.13
C PHE A 86 -11.86 8.57 -19.05
N ASN A 87 -10.70 9.15 -19.35
CA ASN A 87 -9.68 8.48 -20.14
C ASN A 87 -8.96 7.45 -19.26
N PRO A 88 -9.12 6.13 -19.50
CA PRO A 88 -8.50 5.10 -18.67
C PRO A 88 -6.99 5.24 -18.56
N LEU A 89 -6.34 5.75 -19.61
CA LEU A 89 -4.87 5.95 -19.67
C LEU A 89 -4.34 6.88 -18.58
N LEU A 90 -5.19 7.66 -17.91
CA LEU A 90 -4.75 8.50 -16.79
C LEU A 90 -4.30 7.68 -15.57
N PHE A 91 -4.81 6.46 -15.38
CA PHE A 91 -4.36 5.55 -14.32
C PHE A 91 -3.15 4.70 -14.71
N LEU A 92 -2.64 4.83 -15.94
CA LEU A 92 -1.43 4.11 -16.35
C LEU A 92 -0.18 4.54 -15.56
N PRO A 93 0.13 5.83 -15.34
CA PRO A 93 1.29 6.22 -14.53
C PRO A 93 1.21 5.74 -13.06
N PRO A 94 0.08 5.87 -12.34
CA PRO A 94 -0.08 5.23 -11.02
C PRO A 94 0.18 3.72 -11.04
N ALA A 95 -0.40 2.99 -12.01
CA ALA A 95 -0.18 1.55 -12.14
C ALA A 95 1.30 1.19 -12.37
N LEU A 96 2.02 1.97 -13.20
CA LEU A 96 3.45 1.77 -13.41
C LEU A 96 4.27 2.04 -12.14
N CYS A 97 3.89 3.07 -11.37
CA CYS A 97 4.52 3.35 -10.07
C CYS A 97 4.26 2.20 -9.08
N ASP A 98 3.03 1.69 -8.99
CA ASP A 98 2.66 0.59 -8.10
C ASP A 98 3.46 -0.68 -8.41
N MET A 99 3.48 -1.07 -9.69
CA MET A 99 4.24 -2.21 -10.17
C MET A 99 5.74 -2.07 -9.89
N THR A 100 6.31 -0.89 -10.18
CA THR A 100 7.74 -0.64 -10.01
C THR A 100 8.11 -0.62 -8.53
N GLY A 101 7.32 0.07 -7.70
CA GLY A 101 7.53 0.14 -6.25
C GLY A 101 7.44 -1.25 -5.61
N THR A 102 6.41 -2.02 -5.95
CA THR A 102 6.22 -3.39 -5.46
C THR A 102 7.34 -4.32 -5.92
N SER A 103 7.80 -4.21 -7.16
CA SER A 103 8.92 -5.02 -7.67
C SER A 103 10.23 -4.72 -6.93
N ILE A 104 10.55 -3.45 -6.71
CA ILE A 104 11.75 -3.05 -5.93
C ILE A 104 11.63 -3.55 -4.49
N MET A 105 10.44 -3.47 -3.89
CA MET A 105 10.17 -3.98 -2.54
C MET A 105 10.39 -5.49 -2.44
N TYR A 106 9.99 -6.29 -3.44
CA TYR A 106 10.27 -7.72 -3.45
C TYR A 106 11.76 -8.04 -3.55
N VAL A 107 12.49 -7.33 -4.41
CA VAL A 107 13.95 -7.48 -4.49
C VAL A 107 14.60 -7.14 -3.15
N ALA A 108 14.15 -6.08 -2.49
CA ALA A 108 14.70 -5.67 -1.21
C ALA A 108 14.40 -6.65 -0.07
N LEU A 109 13.21 -7.29 -0.07
CA LEU A 109 12.86 -8.34 0.90
C LEU A 109 13.82 -9.54 0.88
N ASN A 110 14.48 -9.80 -0.25
CA ASN A 110 15.49 -10.87 -0.35
C ASN A 110 16.87 -10.43 0.15
N MET A 111 17.06 -9.15 0.48
CA MET A 111 18.34 -8.55 0.86
C MET A 111 18.36 -8.02 2.31
N THR A 112 17.19 -7.72 2.88
CA THR A 112 17.04 -7.23 4.26
C THR A 112 16.08 -8.13 5.05
N SER A 113 15.97 -7.90 6.36
CA SER A 113 15.06 -8.63 7.23
C SER A 113 13.59 -8.21 7.00
N ALA A 114 12.66 -9.13 7.26
CA ALA A 114 11.23 -8.85 7.14
C ALA A 114 10.76 -7.76 8.13
N SER A 115 11.41 -7.66 9.29
CA SER A 115 11.16 -6.63 10.31
C SER A 115 11.61 -5.26 9.79
N SER A 116 12.85 -5.11 9.32
CA SER A 116 13.36 -3.87 8.69
C SER A 116 12.49 -3.42 7.54
N PHE A 117 12.06 -4.35 6.67
CA PHE A 117 11.13 -4.08 5.59
C PHE A 117 9.81 -3.45 6.05
N GLN A 118 9.16 -4.03 7.05
CA GLN A 118 7.89 -3.53 7.57
C GLN A 118 8.03 -2.14 8.20
N MET A 119 9.16 -1.89 8.85
CA MET A 119 9.44 -0.62 9.53
C MET A 119 9.78 0.49 8.55
N LEU A 120 10.65 0.22 7.57
CA LEU A 120 11.04 1.18 6.54
C LEU A 120 9.88 1.54 5.61
N ARG A 121 8.88 0.67 5.46
CA ARG A 121 7.63 0.99 4.76
C ARG A 121 6.90 2.19 5.38
N GLY A 122 7.05 2.44 6.68
CA GLY A 122 6.52 3.63 7.36
C GLY A 122 7.06 4.95 6.82
N ALA A 123 8.20 4.94 6.11
CA ALA A 123 8.78 6.13 5.46
C ALA A 123 7.86 6.76 4.41
N VAL A 124 6.92 5.99 3.85
CA VAL A 124 5.97 6.47 2.83
C VAL A 124 5.17 7.68 3.32
N ILE A 125 4.89 7.80 4.63
CA ILE A 125 4.16 8.93 5.21
C ILE A 125 4.91 10.25 5.00
N ILE A 126 6.24 10.23 5.15
CA ILE A 126 7.10 11.42 5.01
C ILE A 126 7.04 11.92 3.58
N PHE A 127 7.31 11.04 2.61
CA PHE A 127 7.33 11.40 1.20
C PHE A 127 5.94 11.79 0.70
N THR A 128 4.88 11.08 1.10
CA THR A 128 3.50 11.41 0.72
C THR A 128 3.09 12.77 1.27
N GLY A 129 3.45 13.07 2.53
CA GLY A 129 3.18 14.37 3.15
C GLY A 129 3.88 15.52 2.42
N LEU A 130 5.18 15.38 2.12
CA LEU A 130 5.96 16.40 1.42
C LEU A 130 5.49 16.59 -0.04
N LEU A 131 5.26 15.50 -0.76
CA LEU A 131 4.76 15.54 -2.14
C LEU A 131 3.33 16.11 -2.21
N SER A 132 2.49 15.86 -1.20
CA SER A 132 1.16 16.48 -1.10
C SER A 132 1.22 18.00 -0.98
N VAL A 133 2.20 18.54 -0.24
CA VAL A 133 2.43 20.00 -0.19
C VAL A 133 2.86 20.52 -1.56
N ALA A 134 3.79 19.84 -2.22
CA ALA A 134 4.36 20.27 -3.49
C ALA A 134 3.36 20.18 -4.67
N PHE A 135 2.60 19.09 -4.78
CA PHE A 135 1.77 18.79 -5.95
C PHE A 135 0.28 19.08 -5.78
N LEU A 136 -0.24 19.06 -4.55
CA LEU A 136 -1.65 19.34 -4.24
C LEU A 136 -1.83 20.70 -3.55
N GLY A 137 -0.74 21.37 -3.16
CA GLY A 137 -0.80 22.70 -2.51
C GLY A 137 -1.33 22.67 -1.08
N ARG A 138 -1.31 21.52 -0.41
CA ARG A 138 -1.75 21.39 0.99
C ARG A 138 -0.86 22.18 1.95
N LYS A 139 -1.45 22.73 3.00
CA LYS A 139 -0.72 23.34 4.12
C LYS A 139 -0.70 22.34 5.29
N LEU A 140 0.48 21.84 5.62
CA LEU A 140 0.66 20.95 6.77
C LEU A 140 0.53 21.73 8.08
N VAL A 141 -0.27 21.21 9.01
CA VAL A 141 -0.36 21.78 10.37
C VAL A 141 0.93 21.49 11.16
N PRO A 142 1.25 22.29 12.20
CA PRO A 142 2.47 22.07 12.99
C PRO A 142 2.60 20.65 13.59
N SER A 143 1.49 20.02 13.94
CA SER A 143 1.50 18.63 14.44
C SER A 143 1.90 17.61 13.37
N GLN A 144 1.58 17.86 12.11
CA GLN A 144 1.99 17.02 10.98
C GLN A 144 3.48 17.14 10.73
N TRP A 145 4.04 18.35 10.81
CA TRP A 145 5.50 18.56 10.75
C TRP A 145 6.23 17.84 11.89
N LEU A 146 5.70 17.91 13.11
CA LEU A 146 6.25 17.16 14.23
C LEU A 146 6.18 15.64 14.00
N GLY A 147 5.04 15.13 13.49
CA GLY A 147 4.89 13.72 13.12
C GLY A 147 5.92 13.26 12.08
N ILE A 148 6.17 14.06 11.05
CA ILE A 148 7.22 13.79 10.05
C ILE A 148 8.61 13.73 10.70
N LEU A 149 8.96 14.69 11.57
CA LEU A 149 10.25 14.70 12.26
C LEU A 149 10.45 13.47 13.15
N VAL A 150 9.44 13.09 13.92
CA VAL A 150 9.48 11.90 14.78
C VAL A 150 9.60 10.62 13.93
N THR A 151 8.89 10.55 12.81
CA THR A 151 8.98 9.40 11.89
C THR A 151 10.38 9.30 11.28
N MET A 152 11.01 10.42 10.88
CA MET A 152 12.39 10.44 10.40
C MET A 152 13.38 9.94 11.47
N ALA A 153 13.21 10.36 12.72
CA ALA A 153 14.04 9.86 13.82
C ALA A 153 13.86 8.34 14.02
N GLY A 154 12.63 7.84 13.91
CA GLY A 154 12.33 6.42 13.94
C GLY A 154 13.07 5.64 12.85
N LEU A 155 13.02 6.10 11.60
CA LEU A 155 13.72 5.45 10.48
C LEU A 155 15.23 5.39 10.69
N VAL A 156 15.84 6.46 11.22
CA VAL A 156 17.28 6.47 11.52
C VAL A 156 17.62 5.44 12.60
N VAL A 157 16.80 5.34 13.65
CA VAL A 157 17.00 4.34 14.72
C VAL A 157 16.88 2.92 14.17
N VAL A 158 15.90 2.66 13.29
CA VAL A 158 15.71 1.35 12.65
C VAL A 158 16.89 0.97 11.78
N GLY A 159 17.34 1.86 10.88
CA GLY A 159 18.49 1.59 10.02
C GLY A 159 19.78 1.36 10.83
N LEU A 160 19.98 2.12 11.91
CA LEU A 160 21.13 1.90 12.80
C LEU A 160 21.02 0.58 13.59
N ALA A 161 19.82 0.21 14.02
CA ALA A 161 19.58 -1.04 14.73
C ALA A 161 19.89 -2.26 13.85
N ASP A 162 19.48 -2.22 12.59
CA ASP A 162 19.72 -3.30 11.64
C ASP A 162 21.23 -3.46 11.37
N MET A 163 21.95 -2.35 11.18
CA MET A 163 23.40 -2.36 11.01
C MET A 163 24.17 -2.92 12.23
N LEU A 164 23.67 -2.67 13.45
CA LEU A 164 24.30 -3.12 14.70
C LEU A 164 23.92 -4.55 15.09
N GLY A 165 22.76 -5.04 14.62
CA GLY A 165 22.27 -6.40 14.89
C GLY A 165 22.99 -7.50 14.12
N THR A 166 23.65 -7.15 13.01
CA THR A 166 24.39 -8.06 12.11
C THR A 166 25.76 -8.49 12.63
N HIS A 167 25.79 -9.14 13.80
CA HIS A 167 26.94 -9.90 14.28
C HIS A 167 26.89 -11.40 13.88
N ASP A 168 25.83 -11.84 13.19
CA ASP A 168 25.66 -13.23 12.71
C ASP A 168 25.75 -13.35 11.17
N GLU A 169 26.52 -14.36 10.74
CA GLU A 169 27.18 -14.59 9.43
C GLU A 169 26.29 -14.78 8.17
N THR A 170 25.00 -14.46 8.19
CA THR A 170 24.07 -14.90 7.11
C THR A 170 23.90 -13.91 5.95
N HIS A 171 24.00 -12.60 6.20
CA HIS A 171 23.95 -11.57 5.16
C HIS A 171 25.07 -10.55 5.36
N LYS A 172 25.77 -10.19 4.29
CA LYS A 172 26.80 -9.16 4.37
C LYS A 172 26.14 -7.82 4.69
N LEU A 173 26.74 -7.02 5.58
CA LEU A 173 26.28 -5.65 5.89
C LEU A 173 25.95 -4.82 4.63
N SER A 174 26.72 -5.01 3.55
CA SER A 174 26.48 -4.34 2.27
C SER A 174 25.15 -4.72 1.60
N GLU A 175 24.72 -5.98 1.73
CA GLU A 175 23.46 -6.47 1.17
C GLU A 175 22.28 -5.88 1.94
N VAL A 176 22.33 -5.90 3.28
CA VAL A 176 21.31 -5.33 4.17
C VAL A 176 21.15 -3.82 3.90
N ILE A 177 22.25 -3.06 3.89
CA ILE A 177 22.23 -1.62 3.58
C ILE A 177 21.64 -1.36 2.19
N THR A 178 21.99 -2.19 1.20
CA THR A 178 21.44 -2.05 -0.15
C THR A 178 19.93 -2.33 -0.17
N GLY A 179 19.47 -3.36 0.54
CA GLY A 179 18.05 -3.67 0.72
C GLY A 179 17.28 -2.51 1.35
N ASP A 180 17.79 -1.95 2.44
CA ASP A 180 17.17 -0.81 3.13
C ASP A 180 17.06 0.44 2.24
N LEU A 181 18.12 0.76 1.50
CA LEU A 181 18.10 1.87 0.54
C LEU A 181 17.09 1.62 -0.59
N LEU A 182 17.00 0.39 -1.10
CA LEU A 182 16.00 0.01 -2.10
C LEU A 182 14.57 0.17 -1.57
N ILE A 183 14.31 -0.17 -0.30
CA ILE A 183 13.00 0.04 0.32
C ILE A 183 12.66 1.53 0.39
N ILE A 184 13.61 2.38 0.81
CA ILE A 184 13.39 3.84 0.89
C ILE A 184 13.09 4.40 -0.51
N MET A 185 13.84 3.98 -1.53
CA MET A 185 13.57 4.37 -2.93
C MET A 185 12.20 3.91 -3.41
N ALA A 186 11.79 2.68 -3.07
CA ALA A 186 10.46 2.19 -3.37
C ALA A 186 9.36 3.01 -2.67
N GLN A 187 9.57 3.43 -1.41
CA GLN A 187 8.60 4.26 -0.70
C GLN A 187 8.41 5.64 -1.35
N VAL A 188 9.44 6.20 -2.01
CA VAL A 188 9.29 7.42 -2.81
C VAL A 188 8.36 7.18 -4.00
N ILE A 189 8.53 6.05 -4.71
CA ILE A 189 7.69 5.71 -5.87
C ILE A 189 6.24 5.48 -5.44
N VAL A 190 6.02 4.73 -4.35
CA VAL A 190 4.69 4.51 -3.78
C VAL A 190 4.07 5.85 -3.33
N ALA A 191 4.84 6.75 -2.72
CA ALA A 191 4.33 8.07 -2.37
C ALA A 191 3.91 8.90 -3.60
N ILE A 192 4.65 8.81 -4.70
CA ILE A 192 4.27 9.45 -5.99
C ILE A 192 2.94 8.87 -6.49
N GLN A 193 2.78 7.54 -6.50
CA GLN A 193 1.53 6.88 -6.87
C GLN A 193 0.36 7.43 -6.05
N MET A 194 0.47 7.45 -4.72
CA MET A 194 -0.61 7.89 -3.82
C MET A 194 -1.04 9.34 -4.08
N VAL A 195 -0.07 10.22 -4.35
CA VAL A 195 -0.31 11.64 -4.65
C VAL A 195 -0.93 11.83 -6.05
N LEU A 196 -0.50 11.04 -7.03
CA LEU A 196 -1.09 11.05 -8.37
C LEU A 196 -2.55 10.56 -8.35
N GLU A 197 -2.80 9.45 -7.66
CA GLU A 197 -4.15 8.90 -7.47
C GLU A 197 -5.07 9.96 -6.84
N GLU A 198 -4.65 10.56 -5.73
CA GLU A 198 -5.42 11.59 -5.04
C GLU A 198 -5.77 12.74 -5.99
N LYS A 199 -4.77 13.26 -6.71
CA LYS A 199 -4.95 14.34 -7.68
C LYS A 199 -5.94 13.96 -8.79
N PHE A 200 -5.86 12.75 -9.32
CA PHE A 200 -6.73 12.31 -10.43
C PHE A 200 -8.15 12.02 -9.98
N ILE A 201 -8.32 11.41 -8.81
CA ILE A 201 -9.63 11.12 -8.21
C ILE A 201 -10.36 12.42 -7.88
N TYR A 202 -9.70 13.39 -7.26
CA TYR A 202 -10.33 14.69 -6.96
C TYR A 202 -10.65 15.48 -8.22
N LYS A 203 -9.74 15.52 -9.20
CA LYS A 203 -9.93 16.32 -10.42
C LYS A 203 -11.04 15.79 -11.33
N HIS A 204 -11.20 14.47 -11.44
CA HIS A 204 -12.16 13.85 -12.37
C HIS A 204 -13.36 13.20 -11.67
N ASP A 205 -13.46 13.34 -10.34
CA ASP A 205 -14.48 12.74 -9.48
C ASP A 205 -14.76 11.25 -9.81
N VAL A 206 -13.69 10.49 -10.00
CA VAL A 206 -13.80 9.08 -10.41
C VAL A 206 -14.38 8.25 -9.26
N HIS A 207 -15.25 7.30 -9.59
CA HIS A 207 -15.75 6.33 -8.62
C HIS A 207 -14.62 5.39 -8.16
N PRO A 208 -14.43 5.14 -6.85
CA PRO A 208 -13.33 4.32 -6.33
C PRO A 208 -13.17 2.94 -7.01
N LEU A 209 -14.27 2.19 -7.18
CA LEU A 209 -14.23 0.89 -7.87
C LEU A 209 -13.72 0.98 -9.32
N ARG A 210 -14.05 2.06 -10.03
CA ARG A 210 -13.59 2.27 -11.41
C ARG A 210 -12.10 2.60 -11.44
N ALA A 211 -11.63 3.44 -10.52
CA ALA A 211 -10.21 3.80 -10.39
C ALA A 211 -9.34 2.57 -10.13
N VAL A 212 -9.64 1.83 -9.05
CA VAL A 212 -8.94 0.57 -8.69
C VAL A 212 -9.01 -0.43 -9.84
N GLY A 213 -10.19 -0.59 -10.44
CA GLY A 213 -10.38 -1.53 -11.53
C GLY A 213 -9.56 -1.21 -12.79
N THR A 214 -9.38 0.07 -13.11
CA THR A 214 -8.54 0.49 -14.25
C THR A 214 -7.06 0.34 -13.96
N GLU A 215 -6.62 0.64 -12.74
CA GLU A 215 -5.24 0.43 -12.30
C GLU A 215 -4.88 -1.06 -12.33
N GLY A 216 -5.73 -1.89 -11.70
CA GLY A 216 -5.62 -3.34 -11.73
C GLY A 216 -5.59 -3.93 -13.13
N PHE A 217 -6.36 -3.37 -14.08
CA PHE A 217 -6.31 -3.80 -15.48
C PHE A 217 -4.93 -3.55 -16.12
N PHE A 218 -4.37 -2.35 -16.00
CA PHE A 218 -3.05 -2.06 -16.55
C PHE A 218 -1.96 -2.86 -15.84
N GLY A 219 -2.00 -2.94 -14.51
CA GLY A 219 -1.07 -3.73 -13.71
C GLY A 219 -1.10 -5.20 -14.10
N PHE A 220 -2.28 -5.80 -14.20
CA PHE A 220 -2.47 -7.19 -14.60
C PHE A 220 -1.91 -7.46 -16.00
N VAL A 221 -2.23 -6.63 -16.99
CA VAL A 221 -1.77 -6.81 -18.37
C VAL A 221 -0.25 -6.68 -18.47
N ILE A 222 0.32 -5.61 -17.93
CA ILE A 222 1.75 -5.33 -18.05
C ILE A 222 2.55 -6.38 -17.28
N LEU A 223 2.16 -6.71 -16.04
CA LEU A 223 2.89 -7.68 -15.23
C LEU A 223 2.77 -9.09 -15.80
N SER A 224 1.60 -9.49 -16.30
CA SER A 224 1.44 -10.79 -16.98
C SER A 224 2.31 -10.91 -18.22
N LEU A 225 2.48 -9.82 -18.97
CA LEU A 225 3.42 -9.80 -20.11
C LEU A 225 4.89 -9.86 -19.65
N LEU A 226 5.23 -9.25 -18.51
CA LEU A 226 6.56 -9.30 -17.91
C LEU A 226 6.92 -10.68 -17.34
N LEU A 227 5.93 -11.48 -16.90
CA LEU A 227 6.19 -12.85 -16.46
C LEU A 227 6.85 -13.72 -17.56
N ILE A 228 6.57 -13.44 -18.84
CA ILE A 228 7.15 -14.18 -19.97
C ILE A 228 8.68 -14.04 -20.02
N PRO A 229 9.28 -12.84 -20.12
CA PRO A 229 10.73 -12.71 -20.05
C PRO A 229 11.31 -13.12 -18.69
N MET A 230 10.60 -12.89 -17.57
CA MET A 230 11.09 -13.28 -16.23
C MET A 230 11.29 -14.79 -16.06
N TYR A 231 10.52 -15.61 -16.78
CA TYR A 231 10.71 -17.05 -16.85
C TYR A 231 12.07 -17.48 -17.46
N TYR A 232 12.66 -16.63 -18.31
CA TYR A 232 13.92 -16.92 -18.99
C TYR A 232 15.14 -16.23 -18.37
N ILE A 233 14.94 -15.21 -17.54
CA ILE A 233 16.04 -14.44 -16.94
C ILE A 233 16.59 -15.19 -15.71
N PRO A 234 17.88 -15.58 -15.71
CA PRO A 234 18.51 -16.16 -14.53
C PRO A 234 18.66 -15.11 -13.43
N ALA A 235 18.21 -15.44 -12.23
CA ALA A 235 18.26 -14.59 -11.05
C ALA A 235 19.36 -15.01 -10.05
N GLY A 236 19.99 -16.16 -10.24
CA GLY A 236 21.06 -16.65 -9.35
C GLY A 236 20.60 -16.65 -7.89
N SER A 237 21.39 -16.01 -7.01
CA SER A 237 21.07 -15.90 -5.57
C SER A 237 19.80 -15.13 -5.23
N PHE A 238 19.18 -14.41 -6.18
CA PHE A 238 17.92 -13.72 -5.97
C PHE A 238 16.68 -14.62 -6.14
N SER A 239 16.87 -15.90 -6.53
CA SER A 239 15.81 -16.88 -6.69
C SER A 239 16.14 -18.16 -5.95
N SER A 240 15.22 -18.59 -5.08
CA SER A 240 15.31 -19.84 -4.32
C SER A 240 14.76 -21.04 -5.10
N GLY A 241 14.22 -20.81 -6.30
CA GLY A 241 13.61 -21.86 -7.12
C GLY A 241 14.66 -22.82 -7.71
N PRO A 242 14.28 -24.07 -8.04
CA PRO A 242 15.21 -25.07 -8.60
C PRO A 242 15.92 -24.62 -9.88
N ARG A 243 15.26 -23.78 -10.68
CA ARG A 243 15.80 -23.23 -11.93
C ARG A 243 16.55 -21.90 -11.77
N GLN A 244 16.52 -21.30 -10.57
CA GLN A 244 17.11 -20.00 -10.25
C GLN A 244 16.81 -18.90 -11.28
N VAL A 245 15.58 -18.89 -11.81
CA VAL A 245 15.05 -17.83 -12.69
C VAL A 245 14.29 -16.81 -11.85
N LEU A 246 14.08 -15.60 -12.37
CA LEU A 246 13.37 -14.54 -11.64
C LEU A 246 11.97 -14.97 -11.19
N GLU A 247 11.23 -15.69 -12.03
CA GLU A 247 9.91 -16.21 -11.69
C GLU A 247 9.59 -17.45 -12.54
N ASP A 248 9.36 -18.60 -11.89
CA ASP A 248 8.91 -19.81 -12.57
C ASP A 248 7.40 -20.02 -12.38
N THR A 249 6.61 -19.34 -13.20
CA THR A 249 5.15 -19.43 -13.12
C THR A 249 4.60 -20.81 -13.41
N LEU A 250 5.26 -21.60 -14.25
CA LEU A 250 4.82 -22.97 -14.53
C LEU A 250 4.96 -23.83 -13.28
N ASP A 251 6.09 -23.72 -12.59
CA ASP A 251 6.33 -24.43 -11.34
C ASP A 251 5.27 -24.08 -10.28
N ALA A 252 4.96 -22.80 -10.14
CA ALA A 252 3.92 -22.32 -9.25
C ALA A 252 2.55 -22.97 -9.52
N PHE A 253 2.13 -23.07 -10.79
CA PHE A 253 0.87 -23.75 -11.14
C PHE A 253 0.89 -25.24 -10.75
N CYS A 254 2.02 -25.93 -10.94
CA CYS A 254 2.18 -27.30 -10.49
C CYS A 254 2.05 -27.41 -8.95
N GLN A 255 2.66 -26.50 -8.19
CA GLN A 255 2.55 -26.47 -6.73
C GLN A 255 1.10 -26.23 -6.27
N ILE A 256 0.41 -25.27 -6.89
CA ILE A 256 -1.01 -24.95 -6.61
C ILE A 256 -1.91 -26.17 -6.87
N CYS A 257 -1.67 -26.91 -7.96
CA CYS A 257 -2.44 -28.12 -8.28
C CYS A 257 -2.20 -29.27 -7.29
N ARG A 258 -0.97 -29.40 -6.76
CA ARG A 258 -0.63 -30.47 -5.80
C ARG A 258 -1.10 -30.15 -4.38
N GLN A 259 -1.02 -28.89 -3.97
CA GLN A 259 -1.43 -28.43 -2.66
C GLN A 259 -2.53 -27.38 -2.77
N PRO A 260 -3.82 -27.78 -2.77
CA PRO A 260 -4.94 -26.86 -2.99
C PRO A 260 -5.12 -25.83 -1.87
N LEU A 261 -4.47 -26.01 -0.71
CA LEU A 261 -4.41 -25.00 0.34
C LEU A 261 -3.68 -23.72 -0.13
N ILE A 262 -2.72 -23.84 -1.04
CA ILE A 262 -2.07 -22.68 -1.69
C ILE A 262 -3.12 -21.91 -2.49
N ALA A 263 -3.97 -22.61 -3.26
CA ALA A 263 -5.05 -21.97 -4.01
C ALA A 263 -6.03 -21.21 -3.09
N LEU A 264 -6.33 -21.76 -1.91
CA LEU A 264 -7.18 -21.09 -0.92
C LEU A 264 -6.51 -19.84 -0.35
N ALA A 265 -5.21 -19.90 -0.02
CA ALA A 265 -4.44 -18.75 0.44
C ALA A 265 -4.38 -17.64 -0.63
N LEU A 266 -4.12 -18.02 -1.89
CA LEU A 266 -4.13 -17.10 -3.03
C LEU A 266 -5.52 -16.49 -3.27
N ALA A 267 -6.60 -17.29 -3.19
CA ALA A 267 -7.96 -16.77 -3.32
C ALA A 267 -8.32 -15.78 -2.20
N GLY A 268 -7.84 -16.05 -0.97
CA GLY A 268 -7.93 -15.12 0.15
C GLY A 268 -7.25 -13.79 -0.16
N ASN A 269 -6.00 -13.85 -0.64
CA ASN A 269 -5.21 -12.69 -1.04
C ASN A 269 -5.90 -11.88 -2.17
N ILE A 270 -6.32 -12.54 -3.26
CA ILE A 270 -7.03 -11.93 -4.40
C ILE A 270 -8.34 -11.27 -3.97
N SER A 271 -9.07 -11.88 -3.03
CA SER A 271 -10.33 -11.31 -2.55
C SER A 271 -10.08 -10.11 -1.62
N SER A 272 -9.13 -10.22 -0.69
CA SER A 272 -8.83 -9.16 0.27
C SER A 272 -8.25 -7.91 -0.37
N ILE A 273 -7.41 -8.05 -1.40
CA ILE A 273 -6.78 -6.91 -2.07
C ILE A 273 -7.80 -6.01 -2.76
N ALA A 274 -8.87 -6.60 -3.31
CA ALA A 274 -9.95 -5.88 -3.96
C ALA A 274 -10.64 -4.93 -2.97
N PHE A 275 -11.01 -5.45 -1.79
CA PHE A 275 -11.61 -4.63 -0.73
C PHE A 275 -10.62 -3.64 -0.12
N PHE A 276 -9.36 -4.04 0.06
CA PHE A 276 -8.31 -3.17 0.59
C PHE A 276 -8.10 -1.94 -0.29
N ASN A 277 -7.92 -2.13 -1.61
CA ASN A 277 -7.71 -1.02 -2.53
C ASN A 277 -8.97 -0.18 -2.74
N PHE A 278 -10.16 -0.81 -2.79
CA PHE A 278 -11.42 -0.07 -2.80
C PHE A 278 -11.56 0.84 -1.58
N ALA A 279 -11.32 0.30 -0.37
CA ALA A 279 -11.38 1.06 0.86
C ALA A 279 -10.29 2.14 0.91
N GLY A 280 -9.07 1.83 0.47
CA GLY A 280 -7.95 2.76 0.41
C GLY A 280 -8.23 3.97 -0.48
N ILE A 281 -8.67 3.74 -1.73
CA ILE A 281 -9.05 4.82 -2.65
C ILE A 281 -10.25 5.61 -2.10
N SER A 282 -11.20 4.95 -1.45
CA SER A 282 -12.34 5.62 -0.81
C SER A 282 -11.89 6.50 0.37
N VAL A 283 -10.94 6.05 1.19
CA VAL A 283 -10.32 6.88 2.24
C VAL A 283 -9.57 8.07 1.64
N THR A 284 -8.83 7.87 0.55
CA THR A 284 -8.16 8.97 -0.16
C THR A 284 -9.16 10.03 -0.63
N LYS A 285 -10.30 9.59 -1.19
CA LYS A 285 -11.35 10.47 -1.69
C LYS A 285 -12.10 11.22 -0.57
N GLU A 286 -12.41 10.52 0.53
CA GLU A 286 -13.22 11.06 1.64
C GLU A 286 -12.42 11.83 2.69
N ILE A 287 -11.11 11.55 2.81
CA ILE A 287 -10.24 12.16 3.82
C ILE A 287 -8.95 12.68 3.17
N SER A 288 -8.02 11.80 2.78
CA SER A 288 -6.74 12.15 2.13
C SER A 288 -5.87 10.93 1.86
N ALA A 289 -4.93 11.04 0.91
CA ALA A 289 -3.90 10.01 0.69
C ALA A 289 -2.98 9.83 1.91
N THR A 290 -2.71 10.89 2.65
CA THR A 290 -1.87 10.83 3.85
C THR A 290 -2.54 10.02 4.96
N THR A 291 -3.88 10.15 5.11
CA THR A 291 -4.64 9.32 6.06
C THR A 291 -4.64 7.85 5.64
N ARG A 292 -4.76 7.56 4.34
CA ARG A 292 -4.60 6.19 3.80
C ARG A 292 -3.25 5.60 4.21
N MET A 293 -2.15 6.35 4.08
CA MET A 293 -0.81 5.87 4.47
C MET A 293 -0.66 5.62 5.97
N VAL A 294 -1.31 6.42 6.82
CA VAL A 294 -1.30 6.15 8.26
C VAL A 294 -2.12 4.90 8.60
N LEU A 295 -3.29 4.71 7.98
CA LEU A 295 -4.05 3.46 8.13
C LEU A 295 -3.23 2.26 7.64
N ASP A 296 -2.45 2.43 6.57
CA ASP A 296 -1.55 1.39 6.08
C ASP A 296 -0.43 1.04 7.08
N SER A 297 0.04 2.04 7.83
CA SER A 297 1.02 1.83 8.90
C SER A 297 0.40 1.18 10.14
N LEU A 298 -0.88 1.40 10.43
CA LEU A 298 -1.57 0.70 11.52
C LEU A 298 -1.81 -0.78 11.18
N ARG A 299 -1.99 -1.12 9.90
CA ARG A 299 -2.10 -2.51 9.43
C ARG A 299 -0.86 -3.34 9.79
N THR A 300 0.34 -2.77 9.74
CA THR A 300 1.58 -3.50 10.08
C THR A 300 1.59 -3.92 11.55
N VAL A 301 1.06 -3.09 12.46
CA VAL A 301 0.87 -3.44 13.88
C VAL A 301 -0.01 -4.67 14.04
N VAL A 302 -1.11 -4.72 13.30
CA VAL A 302 -2.06 -5.85 13.36
C VAL A 302 -1.39 -7.12 12.84
N ILE A 303 -0.67 -7.04 11.72
CA ILE A 303 0.06 -8.18 11.15
C ILE A 303 1.13 -8.69 12.12
N TRP A 304 1.89 -7.79 12.75
CA TRP A 304 2.89 -8.13 13.74
C TRP A 304 2.27 -8.85 14.96
N ALA A 305 1.19 -8.28 15.52
CA ALA A 305 0.50 -8.87 16.66
C ALA A 305 -0.05 -10.28 16.35
N VAL A 306 -0.64 -10.48 15.17
CA VAL A 306 -1.13 -11.79 14.73
C VAL A 306 0.04 -12.75 14.45
N SER A 307 1.11 -12.29 13.81
CA SER A 307 2.28 -13.12 13.50
C SER A 307 2.95 -13.63 14.77
N LEU A 308 3.05 -12.81 15.82
CA LEU A 308 3.52 -13.24 17.14
C LEU A 308 2.57 -14.23 17.80
N ALA A 309 1.26 -13.98 17.74
CA ALA A 309 0.26 -14.88 18.33
C ALA A 309 0.25 -16.28 17.67
N VAL A 310 0.53 -16.34 16.37
CA VAL A 310 0.65 -17.60 15.60
C VAL A 310 2.03 -18.24 15.74
N GLY A 311 3.04 -17.50 16.22
CA GLY A 311 4.42 -17.99 16.36
C GLY A 311 5.24 -17.94 15.08
N TRP A 312 4.90 -17.05 14.14
CA TRP A 312 5.61 -16.86 12.87
C TRP A 312 6.80 -15.89 12.94
N GLU A 313 7.01 -15.20 14.06
CA GLU A 313 8.08 -14.21 14.25
C GLU A 313 8.66 -14.34 15.66
N THR A 314 9.96 -14.04 15.82
CA THR A 314 10.65 -14.02 17.12
C THR A 314 10.82 -12.58 17.64
N PHE A 315 10.90 -12.42 18.96
CA PHE A 315 10.85 -11.11 19.62
C PHE A 315 12.24 -10.45 19.67
N HIS A 316 12.43 -9.34 18.94
CA HIS A 316 13.64 -8.50 19.03
C HIS A 316 13.33 -7.12 19.65
N GLY A 317 13.98 -6.81 20.78
CA GLY A 317 13.64 -5.63 21.59
C GLY A 317 14.00 -4.27 20.98
N LEU A 318 15.06 -4.19 20.17
CA LEU A 318 15.47 -2.92 19.53
C LEU A 318 14.51 -2.49 18.41
N GLU A 319 13.99 -3.45 17.65
CA GLU A 319 13.02 -3.22 16.58
C GLU A 319 11.71 -2.63 17.15
N ILE A 320 11.26 -3.10 18.31
CA ILE A 320 10.05 -2.57 18.97
C ILE A 320 10.19 -1.09 19.31
N LEU A 321 11.38 -0.65 19.74
CA LEU A 321 11.61 0.77 20.02
C LEU A 321 11.46 1.62 18.75
N GLY A 322 12.11 1.21 17.65
CA GLY A 322 11.96 1.87 16.36
C GLY A 322 10.51 1.89 15.87
N PHE A 323 9.80 0.77 16.06
CA PHE A 323 8.39 0.62 15.69
C PHE A 323 7.48 1.57 16.48
N LEU A 324 7.67 1.67 17.80
CA LEU A 324 6.91 2.56 18.66
C LEU A 324 7.15 4.04 18.32
N ILE A 325 8.38 4.41 17.96
CA ILE A 325 8.70 5.77 17.52
C ILE A 325 7.99 6.09 16.20
N LEU A 326 8.06 5.18 15.21
CA LEU A 326 7.35 5.32 13.93
C LEU A 326 5.83 5.43 14.12
N LEU A 327 5.25 4.57 14.96
CA LEU A 327 3.82 4.60 15.30
C LEU A 327 3.43 5.93 15.95
N THR A 328 4.27 6.44 16.86
CA THR A 328 4.04 7.72 17.54
C THR A 328 4.10 8.88 16.53
N GLY A 329 5.06 8.87 15.60
CA GLY A 329 5.15 9.85 14.52
C GLY A 329 3.90 9.86 13.63
N ALA A 330 3.43 8.67 13.22
CA ALA A 330 2.20 8.51 12.44
C ALA A 330 0.95 8.98 13.21
N ALA A 331 0.86 8.66 14.50
CA ALA A 331 -0.24 9.11 15.36
C ALA A 331 -0.25 10.63 15.58
N LEU A 332 0.93 11.24 15.76
CA LEU A 332 1.08 12.70 15.85
C LEU A 332 0.64 13.38 14.55
N TYR A 333 1.04 12.82 13.41
CA TYR A 333 0.67 13.32 12.08
C TYR A 333 -0.85 13.36 11.91
N ASN A 334 -1.55 12.29 12.30
CA ASN A 334 -3.01 12.18 12.17
C ASN A 334 -3.82 12.92 13.23
N GLY A 335 -3.18 13.67 14.13
CA GLY A 335 -3.95 14.38 15.15
C GLY A 335 -4.54 13.48 16.24
N LEU A 336 -4.12 12.21 16.36
CA LEU A 336 -4.61 11.29 17.40
C LEU A 336 -4.29 11.78 18.82
N HIS A 337 -3.29 12.66 18.95
CA HIS A 337 -2.98 13.38 20.19
C HIS A 337 -4.08 14.38 20.59
N GLN A 338 -4.87 14.91 19.66
CA GLN A 338 -5.89 15.94 19.93
C GLN A 338 -7.00 15.47 20.88
N PRO A 339 -7.66 14.30 20.70
CA PRO A 339 -8.64 13.81 21.66
C PRO A 339 -8.03 13.44 23.02
N LEU A 340 -6.76 13.00 23.06
CA LEU A 340 -6.04 12.75 24.31
C LEU A 340 -5.72 14.06 25.05
N LEU A 341 -5.31 15.10 24.33
CA LEU A 341 -5.03 16.43 24.86
C LEU A 341 -6.31 17.21 25.19
N ALA A 342 -7.43 16.95 24.51
CA ALA A 342 -8.74 17.52 24.85
C ALA A 342 -9.29 16.98 26.18
N ARG A 343 -8.78 15.84 26.65
CA ARG A 343 -9.03 15.34 28.01
C ARG A 343 -8.16 16.03 29.07
N LEU A 344 -7.15 16.82 28.67
CA LEU A 344 -6.45 17.72 29.60
C LEU A 344 -7.23 19.04 29.73
N PRO A 345 -7.34 19.63 30.93
CA PRO A 345 -8.33 20.68 31.22
C PRO A 345 -8.09 22.05 30.54
N TRP A 346 -7.05 22.21 29.72
CA TRP A 346 -6.46 23.53 29.44
C TRP A 346 -6.49 24.02 27.99
N ARG A 347 -7.18 23.35 27.05
CA ARG A 347 -7.31 23.88 25.66
C ARG A 347 -8.69 23.68 25.04
N GLN A 348 -9.36 24.78 24.71
CA GLN A 348 -10.53 24.82 23.83
C GLN A 348 -10.09 24.70 22.35
N PRO A 349 -10.85 23.99 21.48
CA PRO A 349 -10.49 23.78 20.08
C PRO A 349 -11.13 24.85 19.17
N ALA A 350 -10.35 25.78 18.62
CA ALA A 350 -10.85 26.81 17.68
C ALA A 350 -10.21 26.80 16.27
N ALA A 351 -9.14 26.05 16.00
CA ALA A 351 -8.32 26.30 14.80
C ALA A 351 -8.47 25.29 13.63
N ALA A 352 -9.17 24.16 13.80
CA ALA A 352 -9.15 23.08 12.80
C ALA A 352 -10.31 23.10 11.77
N ALA A 353 -11.32 23.95 11.95
CA ALA A 353 -12.50 24.00 11.09
C ALA A 353 -12.27 24.75 9.77
N LEU A 354 -11.40 25.77 9.77
CA LEU A 354 -11.09 26.54 8.55
C LEU A 354 -10.18 25.83 7.56
N GLY A 355 -9.47 24.77 7.97
CA GLY A 355 -8.52 24.07 7.12
C GLY A 355 -9.21 23.26 6.01
N SER A 356 -10.18 22.43 6.37
CA SER A 356 -10.79 21.44 5.47
C SER A 356 -11.73 22.05 4.42
N GLU A 357 -12.49 23.11 4.75
CA GLU A 357 -13.34 23.80 3.76
C GLU A 357 -12.51 24.65 2.80
N ALA A 358 -11.52 25.40 3.30
CA ALA A 358 -10.59 26.13 2.44
C ALA A 358 -9.71 25.18 1.59
N GLU A 359 -9.39 23.99 2.10
CA GLU A 359 -8.70 22.92 1.38
C GLU A 359 -9.56 22.33 0.26
N ARG A 360 -10.86 22.16 0.50
CA ARG A 360 -11.83 21.74 -0.52
C ARG A 360 -12.07 22.81 -1.58
N GLU A 361 -12.11 24.10 -1.19
CA GLU A 361 -12.25 25.22 -2.11
C GLU A 361 -11.01 25.48 -2.96
N ASN A 362 -9.80 25.36 -2.41
CA ASN A 362 -8.56 25.58 -3.18
C ASN A 362 -8.34 24.52 -4.27
N LEU A 363 -8.79 23.28 -4.04
CA LEU A 363 -8.75 22.22 -5.07
C LEU A 363 -9.75 22.47 -6.21
N LEU A 364 -10.87 23.14 -5.94
CA LEU A 364 -11.89 23.50 -6.93
C LEU A 364 -11.59 24.84 -7.64
N GLY A 365 -10.85 25.74 -6.97
CA GLY A 365 -10.54 27.09 -7.46
C GLY A 365 -9.47 27.17 -8.56
N GLY A 366 -8.67 26.12 -8.76
CA GLY A 366 -7.59 26.09 -9.75
C GLY A 366 -8.04 26.06 -11.23
N GLY A 367 -9.35 26.15 -11.51
CA GLY A 367 -9.92 26.03 -12.86
C GLY A 367 -10.62 27.28 -13.42
N ARG A 368 -10.71 28.39 -12.68
CA ARG A 368 -11.32 29.64 -13.17
C ARG A 368 -10.30 30.77 -13.20
N ALA A 369 -9.51 30.81 -14.27
CA ALA A 369 -8.94 32.07 -14.71
C ALA A 369 -10.09 32.97 -15.22
N PRO A 370 -10.26 34.20 -14.72
CA PRO A 370 -11.22 35.13 -15.27
C PRO A 370 -10.78 35.51 -16.69
N ILE A 371 -11.59 35.13 -17.68
CA ILE A 371 -11.47 35.68 -19.03
C ILE A 371 -11.99 37.11 -18.96
N ASN A 372 -11.05 38.05 -19.13
CA ASN A 372 -11.21 39.46 -19.47
C ASN A 372 -12.09 40.33 -18.56
N ALA A 373 -11.42 41.09 -17.69
CA ALA A 373 -11.73 42.50 -17.52
C ALA A 373 -10.42 43.26 -17.77
N ASP A 374 -10.37 44.01 -18.87
CA ASP A 374 -9.76 45.35 -18.96
C ASP A 374 -9.83 45.89 -20.40
N SER A 375 -10.33 47.13 -20.50
CA SER A 375 -10.50 48.03 -21.65
C SER A 375 -11.83 47.95 -22.40
#